data_AF-A0AA40ZRD0-F1
#
_entry.id   AF-A0AA40ZRD0-F1
#
_cell.length_a   1.000
_cell.length_b   1.000
_cell.length_c   1.000
_cell.angle_alpha   90.00
_cell.angle_beta   90.00
_cell.angle_gamma   90.00
#
_symmetry.space_group_name_H-M   'P 1'
#
loop_
_entity.id
_entity.type
_entity.pdbx_description
1 polymer ?
#
loop_
_entity_poly.entity_id
_entity_poly.type
_entity_poly.pdbx_seq_one_letter_code
_entity_poly.pdbx_strand_id
1 'polypeptide(L)'
;MKKWLVSGFCNPIEVNVIQQAGITYYNDIDDKTFYQTDENDHFFDTKEEAEAYRNELIRPFTGENLKRYIEYRIDNGDYSLLPSYVEEQMKDTCKYFTYDERQAIREALRGNICIEATSFRQSQVKRLRYGEESIKVVLDDGTELMARSEVEKFIVTSIFGGNTSGKVFTSF
;
A
#
# COMPACT_ATOMS: atom_id res chain seq x y z
N MET A 1 -29.79 -3.31 13.56
CA MET A 1 -29.44 -4.75 13.67
C MET A 1 -27.93 -4.85 13.82
N LYS A 2 -27.40 -5.75 14.66
CA LYS A 2 -25.96 -5.95 14.80
C LYS A 2 -25.41 -6.73 13.61
N LYS A 3 -24.25 -6.32 13.10
CA LYS A 3 -23.54 -6.94 11.97
C LYS A 3 -22.03 -6.82 12.19
N TRP A 4 -21.26 -7.61 11.47
CA TRP A 4 -19.81 -7.45 11.34
C TRP A 4 -19.49 -6.69 10.07
N LEU A 5 -18.72 -5.61 10.19
CA LEU A 5 -18.26 -4.78 9.08
C LEU A 5 -16.80 -5.09 8.76
N VAL A 6 -16.52 -5.33 7.48
CA VAL A 6 -15.19 -5.21 6.91
C VAL A 6 -15.18 -3.99 6.01
N SER A 7 -14.48 -2.94 6.42
CA SER A 7 -14.24 -1.75 5.60
C SER A 7 -12.85 -1.86 4.96
N GLY A 8 -12.82 -2.05 3.63
CA GLY A 8 -11.60 -2.27 2.87
C GLY A 8 -10.78 -3.47 3.38
N PHE A 9 -9.57 -3.20 3.86
CA PHE A 9 -8.65 -4.23 4.38
C PHE A 9 -8.54 -4.25 5.92
N CYS A 10 -9.41 -3.51 6.61
CA CYS A 10 -9.43 -3.46 8.06
C CYS A 10 -9.87 -4.80 8.69
N ASN A 11 -9.53 -5.00 9.96
CA ASN A 11 -10.07 -6.13 10.71
C ASN A 11 -11.59 -5.97 10.87
N PRO A 12 -12.34 -7.08 10.86
CA PRO A 12 -13.77 -7.04 11.15
C PRO A 12 -14.07 -6.37 12.49
N ILE A 13 -15.04 -5.47 12.49
CA ILE A 13 -15.57 -4.82 13.70
C ILE A 13 -17.08 -5.07 13.80
N GLU A 14 -17.60 -5.20 15.03
CA GLU A 14 -19.05 -5.31 15.25
C GLU A 14 -19.65 -3.89 15.27
N VAL A 15 -20.72 -3.68 14.50
CA VAL A 15 -21.38 -2.38 14.32
C VAL A 15 -22.90 -2.52 14.41
N ASN A 16 -23.62 -1.43 14.70
CA ASN A 16 -25.07 -1.41 14.49
C ASN A 16 -25.38 -0.84 13.11
N VAL A 17 -26.24 -1.54 12.38
CA VAL A 17 -26.69 -1.16 11.04
C VAL A 17 -28.15 -0.75 11.08
N ILE A 18 -28.47 0.35 10.41
CA ILE A 18 -29.84 0.82 10.16
C ILE A 18 -30.02 1.09 8.66
N GLN A 19 -31.27 1.00 8.20
CA GLN A 19 -31.65 1.40 6.84
C GLN A 19 -32.64 2.54 6.91
N GLN A 20 -32.37 3.61 6.18
CA GLN A 20 -33.24 4.78 6.09
C GLN A 20 -33.34 5.24 4.64
N ALA A 21 -34.57 5.31 4.11
CA ALA A 21 -34.84 5.71 2.72
C ALA A 21 -34.05 4.90 1.66
N GLY A 22 -33.79 3.62 1.92
CA GLY A 22 -33.00 2.75 1.02
C GLY A 22 -31.49 2.91 1.13
N ILE A 23 -31.00 3.78 2.02
CA ILE A 23 -29.58 3.97 2.31
C ILE A 23 -29.22 3.21 3.58
N THR A 24 -28.10 2.49 3.56
CA THR A 24 -27.55 1.80 4.72
C THR A 24 -26.63 2.73 5.48
N TYR A 25 -26.79 2.76 6.81
CA TYR A 25 -25.91 3.46 7.73
C TYR A 25 -25.43 2.52 8.81
N TYR A 26 -24.24 2.80 9.36
CA TYR A 26 -23.71 2.06 10.50
C TYR A 26 -23.12 2.98 11.57
N ASN A 27 -22.99 2.50 12.80
CA ASN A 27 -22.19 3.12 13.84
C ASN A 27 -21.38 2.06 14.60
N ASP A 28 -20.24 2.47 15.14
CA ASP A 28 -19.48 1.63 16.06
C ASP A 28 -20.31 1.36 17.33
N ILE A 29 -20.11 0.18 17.93
CA ILE A 29 -20.72 -0.12 19.22
C ILE A 29 -20.10 0.85 20.22
N ASP A 30 -20.92 1.79 20.68
CA ASP A 30 -20.63 2.91 21.60
C ASP A 30 -20.50 4.30 20.95
N ASP A 31 -20.51 4.41 19.62
CA ASP A 31 -20.63 5.70 18.92
C ASP A 31 -22.11 6.08 18.74
N LYS A 32 -22.43 7.38 18.84
CA LYS A 32 -23.77 7.91 18.53
C LYS A 32 -23.88 8.43 17.10
N THR A 33 -22.76 8.52 16.39
CA THR A 33 -22.66 9.03 15.03
C THR A 33 -22.89 7.90 14.04
N PHE A 34 -23.78 8.12 13.09
CA PHE A 34 -24.02 7.18 11.99
C PHE A 34 -23.24 7.62 10.75
N TYR A 35 -22.56 6.67 10.13
CA TYR A 35 -21.81 6.81 8.89
C TYR A 35 -22.59 6.15 7.76
N GLN A 36 -22.63 6.80 6.60
CA GLN A 36 -23.19 6.21 5.39
C GLN A 36 -22.18 5.22 4.83
N THR A 37 -22.66 4.06 4.38
CA THR A 37 -21.81 3.02 3.77
C THR A 37 -21.24 3.47 2.44
N ASP A 38 -19.99 3.10 2.15
CA ASP A 38 -19.38 3.26 0.84
C ASP A 38 -19.13 1.91 0.13
N GLU A 39 -18.41 1.94 -1.00
CA GLU A 39 -18.11 0.76 -1.83
C GLU A 39 -17.14 -0.23 -1.19
N ASN A 40 -16.41 0.18 -0.15
CA ASN A 40 -15.46 -0.66 0.58
C ASN A 40 -16.08 -1.33 1.81
N ASP A 41 -17.33 -0.98 2.16
CA ASP A 41 -18.01 -1.51 3.34
C ASP A 41 -18.81 -2.78 3.03
N HIS A 42 -18.42 -3.88 3.67
CA HIS A 42 -19.09 -5.17 3.56
C HIS A 42 -19.61 -5.66 4.91
N PHE A 43 -20.90 -6.01 4.97
CA PHE A 43 -21.57 -6.47 6.19
C PHE A 43 -21.81 -7.97 6.18
N PHE A 44 -21.58 -8.60 7.33
CA PHE A 44 -21.73 -10.03 7.55
C PHE A 44 -22.57 -10.29 8.81
N ASP A 45 -23.27 -11.42 8.84
CA ASP A 45 -24.07 -11.83 10.00
C ASP A 45 -23.17 -12.35 11.14
N THR A 46 -22.06 -13.00 10.78
CA THR A 46 -21.14 -13.61 11.74
C THR A 46 -19.72 -13.06 11.62
N LYS A 47 -18.95 -13.19 12.70
CA LYS A 47 -17.54 -12.78 12.73
C LYS A 47 -16.72 -13.64 11.78
N GLU A 48 -17.03 -14.92 11.76
CA GLU A 48 -16.33 -15.95 10.98
C GLU A 48 -16.45 -15.67 9.48
N GLU A 49 -17.63 -15.25 9.00
CA GLU A 49 -17.83 -14.83 7.61
C GLU A 49 -17.04 -13.57 7.26
N ALA A 50 -17.02 -12.58 8.15
CA ALA A 50 -16.25 -11.35 7.96
C ALA A 50 -14.74 -11.61 7.95
N GLU A 51 -14.25 -12.46 8.86
CA GLU A 51 -12.85 -12.88 8.91
C GLU A 51 -12.47 -13.68 7.66
N ALA A 52 -13.33 -14.59 7.19
CA ALA A 52 -13.10 -15.33 5.96
C ALA A 52 -13.02 -14.40 4.74
N TYR A 53 -13.95 -13.44 4.62
CA TYR A 53 -13.92 -12.44 3.56
C TYR A 53 -12.64 -11.60 3.59
N ARG A 54 -12.28 -11.08 4.76
CA ARG A 54 -11.04 -10.32 4.96
C ARG A 54 -9.81 -11.15 4.63
N ASN A 55 -9.77 -12.42 5.03
CA ASN A 55 -8.66 -13.33 4.72
C ASN A 55 -8.59 -13.71 3.24
N GLU A 56 -9.71 -13.73 2.51
CA GLU A 56 -9.74 -13.84 1.05
C GLU A 56 -9.20 -12.57 0.38
N LEU A 57 -9.55 -11.37 0.89
CA LEU A 57 -9.01 -10.10 0.41
C LEU A 57 -7.49 -10.00 0.57
N ILE A 58 -6.93 -10.57 1.65
CA ILE A 58 -5.49 -10.56 1.94
C ILE A 58 -4.77 -11.88 1.60
N ARG A 59 -5.47 -12.86 1.01
CA ARG A 59 -4.88 -14.13 0.57
C ARG A 59 -3.85 -13.86 -0.52
N PRO A 60 -2.84 -14.75 -0.63
CA PRO A 60 -1.41 -14.39 -0.72
C PRO A 60 -1.20 -13.15 -1.59
N PHE A 61 -0.39 -12.21 -1.09
CA PHE A 61 0.08 -10.99 -1.79
C PHE A 61 0.66 -11.31 -3.17
N THR A 62 -0.24 -11.62 -4.11
CA THR A 62 -0.05 -11.66 -5.55
C THR A 62 -0.17 -10.23 -6.04
N GLY A 63 0.46 -9.92 -7.17
CA GLY A 63 0.69 -8.53 -7.60
C GLY A 63 -0.54 -7.61 -7.51
N GLU A 64 -1.72 -8.08 -7.92
CA GLU A 64 -2.94 -7.26 -7.93
C GLU A 64 -3.53 -7.01 -6.53
N ASN A 65 -3.53 -8.02 -5.65
CA ASN A 65 -4.03 -7.85 -4.28
C ASN A 65 -3.09 -6.95 -3.47
N LEU A 66 -1.77 -7.08 -3.67
CA LEU A 66 -0.77 -6.20 -3.07
C LEU A 66 -0.94 -4.75 -3.55
N LYS A 67 -1.21 -4.56 -4.84
CA LYS A 67 -1.49 -3.25 -5.42
C LYS A 67 -2.72 -2.58 -4.80
N ARG A 68 -3.86 -3.28 -4.79
CA ARG A 68 -5.11 -2.77 -4.19
C ARG A 68 -4.93 -2.44 -2.72
N TYR A 69 -4.14 -3.26 -2.02
CA TYR A 69 -3.79 -3.01 -0.63
C TYR A 69 -2.96 -1.73 -0.45
N ILE A 70 -1.90 -1.54 -1.24
CA ILE A 70 -1.07 -0.32 -1.20
C ILE A 70 -1.92 0.93 -1.54
N GLU A 71 -2.80 0.84 -2.55
CA GLU A 71 -3.72 1.93 -2.92
C GLU A 71 -4.65 2.31 -1.77
N TYR A 72 -5.32 1.32 -1.16
CA TYR A 72 -6.19 1.57 0.01
C TYR A 72 -5.43 2.24 1.16
N ARG A 73 -4.20 1.81 1.41
CA ARG A 73 -3.37 2.31 2.50
C ARG A 73 -2.87 3.74 2.25
N ILE A 74 -2.61 4.11 1.00
CA ILE A 74 -2.34 5.49 0.57
C ILE A 74 -3.54 6.40 0.83
N ASP A 75 -4.74 5.92 0.55
CA ASP A 75 -5.97 6.70 0.70
C ASP A 75 -6.38 6.87 2.17
N ASN A 76 -6.07 5.88 3.01
CA ASN A 76 -6.43 5.86 4.44
C ASN A 76 -5.29 6.25 5.40
N GLY A 77 -4.08 6.48 4.90
CA GLY A 77 -2.94 6.98 5.68
C GLY A 77 -2.33 5.97 6.68
N ASP A 78 -2.40 4.67 6.39
CA ASP A 78 -1.83 3.61 7.24
C ASP A 78 -0.59 2.99 6.58
N TYR A 79 0.54 2.90 7.29
CA TYR A 79 1.86 2.58 6.73
C TYR A 79 2.57 1.41 7.43
N SER A 80 1.88 0.68 8.31
CA SER A 80 2.36 -0.51 9.06
C SER A 80 2.88 -1.73 8.26
N LEU A 81 2.81 -1.76 6.92
CA LEU A 81 3.31 -2.88 6.08
C LEU A 81 4.60 -2.55 5.33
N LEU A 82 5.18 -1.39 5.63
CA LEU A 82 6.49 -1.01 5.17
C LEU A 82 7.57 -1.92 5.80
N PRO A 83 8.63 -2.31 5.07
CA PRO A 83 9.78 -2.95 5.67
C PRO A 83 10.27 -2.13 6.88
N SER A 84 10.75 -2.79 7.94
CA SER A 84 11.09 -2.14 9.21
C SER A 84 12.06 -0.96 9.09
N TYR A 85 12.95 -0.96 8.08
CA TYR A 85 13.84 0.17 7.78
C TYR A 85 13.10 1.41 7.22
N VAL A 86 12.03 1.21 6.44
CA VAL A 86 11.16 2.29 5.95
C VAL A 86 10.23 2.76 7.07
N GLU A 87 9.77 1.85 7.93
CA GLU A 87 9.03 2.20 9.15
C GLU A 87 9.86 3.10 10.08
N GLU A 88 11.15 2.81 10.29
CA GLU A 88 12.07 3.64 11.09
C GLU A 88 12.34 5.02 10.48
N GLN A 89 12.45 5.12 9.15
CA GLN A 89 12.65 6.40 8.44
C GLN A 89 11.36 7.25 8.40
N MET A 90 10.20 6.62 8.38
CA MET A 90 8.90 7.30 8.32
C MET A 90 8.28 7.56 9.70
N LYS A 91 8.83 6.96 10.77
CA LYS A 91 8.30 7.03 12.14
C LYS A 91 8.22 8.42 12.75
N ASP A 92 8.93 9.41 12.20
CA ASP A 92 8.94 10.78 12.75
C ASP A 92 8.70 11.90 11.73
N THR A 93 8.44 11.61 10.44
CA THR A 93 8.32 12.69 9.42
C THR A 93 7.22 12.52 8.38
N CYS A 94 6.61 11.33 8.23
CA CYS A 94 5.75 11.06 7.08
C CYS A 94 4.31 10.69 7.44
N LYS A 95 3.59 11.58 8.12
CA LYS A 95 2.12 11.47 8.18
C LYS A 95 1.46 11.62 6.80
N TYR A 96 2.15 12.14 5.78
CA TYR A 96 1.56 12.35 4.46
C TYR A 96 2.62 12.21 3.35
N PHE A 97 2.55 11.15 2.54
CA PHE A 97 3.03 11.30 1.16
C PHE A 97 2.30 12.51 0.57
N THR A 98 3.06 13.42 -0.03
CA THR A 98 2.52 14.53 -0.80
C THR A 98 1.65 14.00 -1.93
N TYR A 99 0.79 14.86 -2.50
CA TYR A 99 -0.02 14.47 -3.66
C TYR A 99 0.84 13.86 -4.78
N ASP A 100 1.99 14.47 -5.08
CA ASP A 100 2.89 14.03 -6.15
C ASP A 100 3.52 12.67 -5.85
N GLU A 101 3.90 12.42 -4.59
CA GLU A 101 4.45 11.12 -4.17
C GLU A 101 3.41 10.01 -4.28
N ARG A 102 2.14 10.29 -3.94
CA ARG A 102 1.04 9.33 -4.14
C ARG A 102 0.81 9.02 -5.62
N GLN A 103 0.89 10.04 -6.49
CA GLN A 103 0.77 9.82 -7.93
C GLN A 103 1.94 8.99 -8.47
N ALA A 104 3.17 9.27 -8.02
CA ALA A 104 4.35 8.50 -8.40
C ALA A 104 4.21 7.01 -8.01
N ILE A 105 3.72 6.72 -6.80
CA ILE A 105 3.50 5.34 -6.36
C ILE A 105 2.39 4.67 -7.19
N ARG A 106 1.27 5.36 -7.45
CA ARG A 106 0.17 4.81 -8.29
C ARG A 106 0.61 4.49 -9.71
N GLU A 107 1.41 5.37 -10.33
CA GLU A 107 1.96 5.11 -11.65
C GLU A 107 2.94 3.94 -11.63
N ALA A 108 3.77 3.84 -10.59
CA ALA A 108 4.69 2.73 -10.44
C ALA A 108 3.94 1.38 -10.26
N LEU A 109 2.83 1.36 -9.53
CA LEU A 109 1.91 0.22 -9.42
C LEU A 109 1.20 -0.15 -10.74
N ARG A 110 1.20 0.76 -11.73
CA ARG A 110 0.74 0.51 -13.10
C ARG A 110 1.89 0.13 -14.04
N GLY A 111 3.10 -0.06 -13.50
CA GLY A 111 4.29 -0.42 -14.24
C GLY A 111 5.00 0.76 -14.91
N ASN A 112 4.65 2.01 -14.55
CA ASN A 112 5.32 3.24 -14.99
C ASN A 112 6.21 3.77 -13.86
N ILE A 113 7.51 3.53 -13.94
CA ILE A 113 8.46 3.94 -12.90
C ILE A 113 9.19 5.19 -13.38
N CYS A 114 9.33 6.18 -12.50
CA CYS A 114 10.09 7.40 -12.77
C CYS A 114 11.17 7.57 -11.70
N ILE A 115 12.43 7.64 -12.12
CA ILE A 115 13.61 7.86 -11.27
C ILE A 115 14.48 8.90 -11.96
N GLU A 116 14.99 9.89 -11.22
CA GLU A 116 15.81 10.99 -11.78
C GLU A 116 15.16 11.65 -13.02
N ALA A 117 13.85 11.89 -12.95
CA ALA A 117 13.03 12.41 -14.05
C ALA A 117 13.07 11.56 -15.34
N THR A 118 13.48 10.30 -15.25
CA THR A 118 13.50 9.33 -16.35
C THR A 118 12.42 8.29 -16.14
N SER A 119 11.46 8.23 -17.07
CA SER A 119 10.36 7.26 -17.04
C SER A 119 10.69 5.99 -17.80
N PHE A 120 10.41 4.83 -17.22
CA PHE A 120 10.63 3.52 -17.82
C PHE A 120 9.60 2.50 -17.31
N ARG A 121 9.47 1.38 -18.03
CA ARG A 121 8.62 0.26 -17.63
C ARG A 121 9.37 -0.69 -16.72
N GLN A 122 8.64 -1.33 -15.80
CA GLN A 122 9.21 -2.40 -14.95
C GLN A 122 9.95 -3.46 -15.78
N SER A 123 9.42 -3.83 -16.95
CA SER A 123 10.02 -4.82 -17.85
C SER A 123 11.37 -4.42 -18.44
N GLN A 124 11.71 -3.12 -18.42
CA GLN A 124 12.99 -2.61 -18.92
C GLN A 124 14.09 -2.71 -17.85
N VAL A 125 13.77 -3.04 -16.60
CA VAL A 125 14.78 -3.17 -15.54
C VAL A 125 15.53 -4.49 -15.70
N LYS A 126 16.83 -4.38 -15.96
CA LYS A 126 17.73 -5.53 -16.11
C LYS A 126 18.24 -6.04 -14.76
N ARG A 127 18.61 -5.14 -13.86
CA ARG A 127 19.10 -5.48 -12.51
C ARG A 127 19.10 -4.26 -11.59
N LEU A 128 19.15 -4.54 -10.29
CA LEU A 128 19.34 -3.56 -9.23
C LEU A 128 20.68 -3.75 -8.53
N ARG A 129 21.25 -2.67 -8.00
CA ARG A 129 22.34 -2.72 -7.02
C ARG A 129 21.96 -1.84 -5.83
N TYR A 130 21.94 -2.43 -4.65
CA TYR A 130 21.64 -1.75 -3.40
C TYR A 130 22.90 -1.16 -2.81
N GLY A 131 22.92 0.14 -2.58
CA GLY A 131 23.97 0.82 -1.85
C GLY A 131 23.47 1.33 -0.53
N GLU A 132 24.37 2.01 0.17
CA GLU A 132 24.10 2.51 1.52
C GLU A 132 22.98 3.56 1.52
N GLU A 133 23.05 4.54 0.61
CA GLU A 133 22.10 5.66 0.55
C GLU A 133 21.19 5.65 -0.68
N SER A 134 21.39 4.71 -1.60
CA SER A 134 20.70 4.72 -2.89
C SER A 134 20.59 3.34 -3.53
N ILE A 135 19.69 3.22 -4.51
CA ILE A 135 19.54 2.01 -5.30
C ILE A 135 19.84 2.35 -6.77
N LYS A 136 20.87 1.73 -7.32
CA LYS A 136 21.18 1.85 -8.75
C LYS A 136 20.27 0.91 -9.54
N VAL A 137 19.47 1.48 -10.43
CA VAL A 137 18.61 0.77 -11.38
C VAL A 137 19.30 0.74 -12.73
N VAL A 138 19.53 -0.46 -13.27
CA VAL A 138 20.15 -0.65 -14.58
C VAL A 138 19.10 -1.15 -15.55
N LEU A 139 18.87 -0.41 -16.63
CA LEU A 139 17.93 -0.78 -17.70
C LEU A 139 18.57 -1.76 -18.69
N ASP A 140 17.75 -2.35 -19.55
CA ASP A 140 18.14 -3.31 -20.58
C ASP A 140 19.08 -2.71 -21.64
N ASP A 141 18.88 -1.44 -21.98
CA ASP A 141 19.71 -0.62 -22.86
C ASP A 141 21.05 -0.16 -22.23
N GLY A 142 21.26 -0.44 -20.93
CA GLY A 142 22.46 -0.07 -20.19
C GLY A 142 22.39 1.27 -19.48
N THR A 143 21.28 2.01 -19.56
CA THR A 143 21.05 3.23 -18.77
C THR A 143 21.14 2.91 -17.28
N GLU A 144 21.91 3.71 -16.54
CA GLU A 144 22.03 3.60 -15.08
C GLU A 144 21.34 4.81 -14.43
N LEU A 145 20.35 4.54 -13.57
CA LEU A 145 19.60 5.54 -12.81
C LEU A 145 19.83 5.32 -11.32
N MET A 146 19.78 6.40 -10.54
CA MET A 146 19.99 6.38 -9.09
C MET A 146 18.73 6.79 -8.34
N ALA A 147 18.05 5.82 -7.72
CA ALA A 147 17.00 6.12 -6.75
C ALA A 147 17.65 6.67 -5.48
N ARG A 148 17.51 7.97 -5.23
CA ARG A 148 18.11 8.65 -4.07
C ARG A 148 17.06 9.10 -3.06
N SER A 149 15.88 9.50 -3.54
CA SER A 149 14.79 9.90 -2.63
C SER A 149 14.17 8.70 -1.93
N GLU A 150 13.58 8.93 -0.75
CA GLU A 150 12.86 7.87 -0.03
C GLU A 150 11.73 7.28 -0.85
N VAL A 151 11.05 8.09 -1.67
CA VAL A 151 9.95 7.65 -2.53
C VAL A 151 10.44 6.78 -3.67
N GLU A 152 11.52 7.16 -4.36
CA GLU A 152 12.11 6.31 -5.40
C GLU A 152 12.62 4.98 -4.81
N LYS A 153 13.28 5.03 -3.64
CA LYS A 153 13.75 3.81 -2.95
C LYS A 153 12.58 2.92 -2.54
N PHE A 154 11.51 3.50 -2.01
CA PHE A 154 10.28 2.80 -1.67
C PHE A 154 9.63 2.14 -2.89
N ILE A 155 9.49 2.88 -4.01
CA ILE A 155 8.94 2.35 -5.26
C ILE A 155 9.77 1.16 -5.76
N VAL A 156 11.09 1.31 -5.85
CA VAL A 156 11.98 0.26 -6.35
C VAL A 156 11.90 -0.99 -5.46
N THR A 157 11.98 -0.83 -4.15
CA THR A 157 11.96 -1.96 -3.20
C THR A 157 10.60 -2.64 -3.12
N SER A 158 9.51 -1.89 -3.29
CA SER A 158 8.15 -2.46 -3.30
C SER A 158 7.89 -3.30 -4.55
N ILE A 159 8.44 -2.89 -5.71
CA ILE A 159 8.23 -3.57 -6.99
C ILE A 159 9.16 -4.78 -7.15
N PHE A 160 10.43 -4.63 -6.77
CA PHE A 160 11.47 -5.60 -7.07
C PHE A 160 11.96 -6.39 -5.83
N GLY A 161 11.38 -6.11 -4.65
CA GLY A 161 11.81 -6.67 -3.38
C GLY A 161 12.98 -5.92 -2.76
N GLY A 162 13.32 -6.26 -1.51
CA GLY A 162 14.46 -5.66 -0.79
C GLY A 162 15.79 -6.39 -1.01
N ASN A 163 16.85 -5.86 -0.41
CA ASN A 163 18.17 -6.51 -0.40
C ASN A 163 18.22 -7.69 0.59
N THR A 164 18.00 -8.90 0.10
CA THR A 164 18.05 -10.12 0.91
C THR A 164 19.47 -10.66 1.14
N SER A 165 20.48 -10.09 0.48
CA SER A 165 21.87 -10.55 0.59
C SER A 165 22.62 -9.97 1.80
N GLY A 166 22.10 -8.88 2.38
CA GLY A 166 22.79 -8.10 3.42
C GLY A 166 24.03 -7.34 2.93
N LYS A 167 24.44 -7.48 1.67
CA LYS A 167 25.59 -6.77 1.09
C LYS A 167 25.14 -5.47 0.45
N VAL A 168 25.80 -4.37 0.79
CA VAL A 168 25.56 -3.05 0.18
C VAL A 168 26.81 -2.58 -0.55
N PHE A 169 26.61 -1.88 -1.66
CA PHE A 169 27.67 -1.17 -2.36
C PHE A 169 27.95 0.16 -1.66
N THR A 170 29.21 0.39 -1.30
CA THR A 170 29.68 1.63 -0.68
C THR A 170 30.11 2.69 -1.70
N SER A 171 30.13 2.33 -2.99
CA SER A 171 30.42 3.24 -4.10
C SER A 171 29.67 2.82 -5.36
N PHE A 172 29.21 3.82 -6.11
CA PHE A 172 28.45 3.68 -7.36
C PHE A 172 28.98 4.56 -8.47
#